data_AF-A0A3S4JY36-F1
#
_entry.id   AF-A0A3S4JY36-F1
#
_cell.length_a   1.000
_cell.length_b   1.000
_cell.length_c   1.000
_cell.angle_alpha   90.00
_cell.angle_beta   90.00
_cell.angle_gamma   90.00
#
_symmetry.space_group_name_H-M   'P 1'
#
loop_
_entity.id
_entity.type
_entity.pdbx_description
1 polymer ?
#
loop_
_entity_poly.entity_id
_entity_poly.type
_entity_poly.pdbx_seq_one_letter_code
_entity_poly.pdbx_strand_id
1 'polypeptide(L)'
;MRGPVGPAAASAPQAAESSGYVAKKDGLRGFFDALSSRLKKPVIVSKLAARKQISGEFDLANPQAMLEKMAQQLGLIWYHDGQAIYVYDASETRSSIVSLRNVSLQAFNDFLRKSGLYDKRYPLRGDGRSGTFYVSGPPVFVDLVVNAASMMDKQSDGLELGRQKIGVIRLGNTFVGDRTYDLRDQKIVIPGMATVIEKLLDGERKPVAGLAPPAAEKRDDIPAMPDFKEGRGCPTRPA
;
A
#
# COMPACT_ATOMS: atom_id res chain seq x y z
N MET A 1 36.68 -35.61 56.09
CA MET A 1 36.40 -35.68 54.63
C MET A 1 34.94 -35.33 54.40
N ARG A 2 34.65 -34.11 53.92
CA ARG A 2 33.33 -33.70 53.43
C ARG A 2 33.42 -33.64 51.90
N GLY A 3 32.74 -34.54 51.21
CA GLY A 3 32.57 -34.55 49.75
C GLY A 3 31.08 -34.58 49.41
N PRO A 4 30.66 -34.00 48.27
CA PRO A 4 29.43 -33.25 48.17
C PRO A 4 28.20 -34.08 47.75
N VAL A 5 27.03 -33.67 48.24
CA VAL A 5 25.72 -34.07 47.73
C VAL A 5 25.48 -33.30 46.43
N GLY A 6 25.65 -33.97 45.28
CA GLY A 6 25.21 -33.46 43.99
C GLY A 6 23.67 -33.52 43.90
N PRO A 7 23.01 -32.51 43.31
CA PRO A 7 21.56 -32.51 43.21
C PRO A 7 21.11 -33.60 42.23
N ALA A 8 20.17 -34.43 42.68
CA ALA A 8 19.40 -35.29 41.79
C ALA A 8 18.69 -34.41 40.77
N ALA A 9 19.16 -34.45 39.53
CA ALA A 9 18.50 -33.84 38.40
C ALA A 9 17.07 -34.39 38.35
N ALA A 10 16.10 -33.52 38.60
CA ALA A 10 14.71 -33.80 38.34
C ALA A 10 14.58 -34.09 36.85
N SER A 11 14.38 -35.37 36.53
CA SER A 11 14.09 -35.85 35.19
C SER A 11 12.88 -35.07 34.66
N ALA A 12 13.12 -34.17 33.72
CA ALA A 12 12.06 -33.61 32.90
C ALA A 12 11.30 -34.79 32.26
N PRO A 13 9.97 -34.87 32.36
CA PRO A 13 9.25 -35.86 31.61
C PRO A 13 9.45 -35.55 30.13
N GLN A 14 10.16 -36.44 29.43
CA GLN A 14 10.17 -36.51 27.98
C GLN A 14 8.72 -36.59 27.52
N ALA A 15 8.21 -35.49 26.97
CA ALA A 15 6.96 -35.49 26.26
C ALA A 15 7.15 -36.35 25.02
N ALA A 16 6.69 -37.59 25.12
CA ALA A 16 6.45 -38.46 23.99
C ALA A 16 5.72 -37.68 22.88
N GLU A 17 6.05 -38.00 21.64
CA GLU A 17 5.44 -37.50 20.40
C GLU A 17 3.95 -37.85 20.32
N SER A 18 3.17 -37.32 21.26
CA SER A 18 1.73 -37.23 21.15
C SER A 18 1.46 -35.99 20.30
N SER A 19 0.92 -36.22 19.10
CA SER A 19 0.32 -35.14 18.32
C SER A 19 -0.89 -34.53 19.04
N GLY A 20 -1.28 -35.01 20.22
CA GLY A 20 -2.34 -34.44 21.05
C GLY A 20 -1.83 -33.49 22.14
N TYR A 21 -2.38 -32.28 22.23
CA TYR A 21 -2.26 -31.39 23.38
C TYR A 21 -3.56 -31.48 24.18
N VAL A 22 -3.47 -31.89 25.44
CA VAL A 22 -4.62 -31.96 26.35
C VAL A 22 -4.64 -30.69 27.20
N ALA A 23 -5.57 -29.78 26.92
CA ALA A 23 -5.77 -28.57 27.70
C ALA A 23 -6.75 -28.84 28.85
N LYS A 24 -6.35 -28.50 30.08
CA LYS A 24 -7.21 -28.59 31.28
C LYS A 24 -7.39 -27.20 31.90
N LYS A 25 -8.25 -26.38 31.28
CA LYS A 25 -8.43 -24.94 31.61
C LYS A 25 -7.18 -24.10 31.40
N ASP A 26 -6.37 -24.46 30.40
CA ASP A 26 -5.23 -23.64 30.04
C ASP A 26 -5.67 -22.31 29.45
N GLY A 27 -4.92 -21.26 29.79
CA GLY A 27 -5.09 -19.96 29.18
C GLY A 27 -4.70 -20.02 27.70
N LEU A 28 -5.44 -19.31 26.85
CA LEU A 28 -5.23 -19.30 25.40
C LEU A 28 -3.78 -18.99 25.00
N ARG A 29 -3.10 -18.15 25.78
CA ARG A 29 -1.67 -17.82 25.58
C ARG A 29 -0.77 -19.04 25.64
N GLY A 30 -0.94 -19.93 26.64
CA GLY A 30 -0.08 -21.11 26.81
C GLY A 30 -0.29 -22.14 25.69
N PHE A 31 -1.54 -22.32 25.26
CA PHE A 31 -1.86 -23.15 24.10
C PHE A 31 -1.23 -22.62 22.81
N PHE A 32 -1.40 -21.33 22.54
CA PHE A 32 -0.83 -20.72 21.34
C PHE A 32 0.69 -20.69 21.36
N ASP A 33 1.32 -20.62 22.53
CA ASP A 33 2.76 -20.76 22.68
C ASP A 33 3.26 -22.17 22.30
N ALA A 34 2.57 -23.22 22.77
CA ALA A 34 2.84 -24.60 22.35
C ALA A 34 2.61 -24.79 20.84
N LEU A 35 1.57 -24.18 20.28
CA LEU A 35 1.28 -24.19 18.85
C LEU A 35 2.35 -23.44 18.04
N SER A 36 2.87 -22.33 18.58
CA SER A 36 3.91 -21.50 17.94
C SER A 36 5.20 -22.28 17.68
N SER A 37 5.55 -23.16 18.62
CA SER A 37 6.71 -24.06 18.51
C SER A 37 6.57 -25.01 17.31
N ARG A 38 5.35 -25.48 17.02
CA ARG A 38 5.06 -26.38 15.89
C ARG A 38 4.93 -25.63 14.56
N LEU A 39 4.43 -24.39 14.60
CA LEU A 39 4.31 -23.51 13.44
C LEU A 39 5.63 -22.82 13.04
N LYS A 40 6.67 -22.90 13.90
CA LYS A 40 7.93 -22.14 13.76
C LYS A 40 7.73 -20.63 13.62
N LYS A 41 6.62 -20.11 14.14
CA LYS A 41 6.25 -18.69 14.08
C LYS A 41 5.68 -18.26 15.42
N PRO A 42 6.15 -17.15 16.01
CA PRO A 42 5.59 -16.65 17.25
C PRO A 42 4.12 -16.29 17.10
N VAL A 43 3.31 -16.66 18.09
CA VAL A 43 1.88 -16.34 18.14
C VAL A 43 1.63 -15.31 19.23
N ILE A 44 1.16 -14.13 18.85
CA ILE A 44 0.89 -13.01 19.75
C ILE A 44 -0.61 -12.92 19.97
N VAL A 45 -1.05 -13.09 21.22
CA VAL A 45 -2.47 -13.10 21.60
C VAL A 45 -2.81 -11.82 22.34
N SER A 46 -3.91 -11.16 21.96
CA SER A 46 -4.41 -9.97 22.67
C SER A 46 -4.83 -10.29 24.12
N LYS A 47 -4.86 -9.27 24.98
CA LYS A 47 -5.29 -9.40 26.39
C LYS A 47 -6.73 -9.92 26.51
N LEU A 48 -7.62 -9.53 25.60
CA LEU A 48 -9.02 -9.99 25.62
C LEU A 48 -9.13 -11.45 25.19
N ALA A 49 -8.48 -11.82 24.08
CA ALA A 49 -8.41 -13.22 23.64
C ALA A 49 -7.72 -14.12 24.68
N ALA A 50 -6.66 -13.65 25.34
CA ALA A 50 -5.93 -14.43 26.34
C ALA A 50 -6.72 -14.75 27.62
N ARG A 51 -7.81 -14.02 27.90
CA ARG A 51 -8.72 -14.31 29.03
C ARG A 51 -9.61 -15.52 28.78
N LYS A 52 -9.82 -15.91 27.51
CA LYS A 52 -10.59 -17.11 27.18
C LYS A 52 -9.79 -18.35 27.56
N GLN A 53 -10.47 -19.31 28.17
CA GLN A 53 -9.90 -20.60 28.52
C GLN A 53 -10.32 -21.63 27.49
N ILE A 54 -9.44 -22.59 27.25
CA ILE A 54 -9.76 -23.77 26.45
C ILE A 54 -9.67 -25.01 27.32
N SER A 55 -10.51 -25.98 26.99
CA SER A 55 -10.48 -27.29 27.61
C SER A 55 -10.84 -28.29 26.54
N GLY A 56 -10.06 -29.36 26.45
CA GLY A 56 -10.23 -30.35 25.40
C GLY A 56 -8.92 -30.98 24.98
N GLU A 57 -9.04 -31.99 24.14
CA GLU A 57 -7.91 -32.65 23.50
C GLU A 57 -7.80 -32.12 22.07
N PHE A 58 -6.59 -31.68 21.71
CA PHE A 58 -6.33 -30.98 20.47
C PHE A 58 -5.25 -31.69 19.68
N ASP A 59 -5.57 -32.04 18.44
CA ASP A 59 -4.59 -32.63 17.53
C ASP A 59 -3.75 -31.54 16.84
N LEU A 60 -2.45 -31.52 17.14
CA LEU A 60 -1.40 -30.65 16.62
C LEU A 60 -0.73 -31.21 15.35
N ALA A 61 -1.24 -32.29 14.74
CA ALA A 61 -0.75 -32.78 13.45
C ALA A 61 -0.89 -31.72 12.35
N ASN A 62 -1.98 -30.94 12.38
CA ASN A 62 -2.24 -29.85 11.44
C ASN A 62 -2.46 -28.53 12.18
N PRO A 63 -1.38 -27.82 12.59
CA PRO A 63 -1.50 -26.66 13.46
C PRO A 63 -2.26 -25.49 12.81
N GLN A 64 -2.22 -25.36 11.48
CA GLN A 64 -2.94 -24.32 10.76
C GLN A 64 -4.45 -24.57 10.70
N ALA A 65 -4.86 -25.81 10.38
CA ALA A 65 -6.28 -26.19 10.42
C ALA A 65 -6.84 -26.08 11.85
N MET A 66 -6.01 -26.38 12.84
CA MET A 66 -6.36 -26.26 14.25
C MET A 66 -6.55 -24.79 14.67
N LEU A 67 -5.66 -23.89 14.27
CA LEU A 67 -5.82 -22.44 14.47
C LEU A 67 -7.14 -21.94 13.88
N GLU A 68 -7.48 -22.38 12.67
CA GLU A 68 -8.70 -21.94 11.98
C GLU A 68 -9.97 -22.47 12.64
N LYS A 69 -9.98 -23.74 13.06
CA LYS A 69 -11.08 -24.31 13.86
C LYS A 69 -11.29 -23.54 15.16
N MET A 70 -10.21 -23.27 15.90
CA MET A 70 -10.29 -22.51 17.16
C MET A 70 -10.78 -21.09 16.92
N ALA A 71 -10.32 -20.45 15.85
CA ALA A 71 -10.79 -19.13 15.48
C ALA A 71 -12.31 -19.11 15.22
N GLN A 72 -12.84 -20.13 14.54
CA GLN A 72 -14.28 -20.25 14.30
C GLN A 72 -15.06 -20.58 15.58
N GLN A 73 -14.57 -21.53 16.40
CA GLN A 73 -15.28 -21.99 17.60
C GLN A 73 -15.31 -20.94 18.71
N LEU A 74 -14.21 -20.20 18.91
CA LEU A 74 -14.08 -19.22 19.98
C LEU A 74 -14.42 -17.79 19.52
N GLY A 75 -14.71 -17.60 18.23
CA GLY A 75 -14.94 -16.28 17.64
C GLY A 75 -13.68 -15.40 17.74
N LEU A 76 -12.55 -15.92 17.28
CA LEU A 76 -11.29 -15.19 17.20
C LEU A 76 -11.01 -14.79 15.77
N ILE A 77 -10.36 -13.64 15.59
CA ILE A 77 -9.82 -13.20 14.32
C ILE A 77 -8.29 -13.30 14.40
N TRP A 78 -7.68 -13.71 13.30
CA TRP A 78 -6.22 -13.83 13.22
C TRP A 78 -5.70 -13.18 11.97
N TYR A 79 -4.45 -12.72 12.05
CA TYR A 79 -3.70 -12.12 10.96
C TYR A 79 -2.27 -12.64 10.98
N HIS A 80 -1.69 -12.80 9.80
CA HIS A 80 -0.31 -13.25 9.61
C HIS A 80 0.39 -12.25 8.69
N ASP A 81 1.52 -11.72 9.14
CA ASP A 81 2.30 -10.69 8.43
C ASP A 81 3.55 -11.25 7.74
N GLY A 82 3.73 -12.56 7.74
CA GLY A 82 4.97 -13.23 7.33
C GLY A 82 5.75 -13.78 8.53
N GLN A 83 5.92 -12.97 9.58
CA GLN A 83 6.83 -13.23 10.69
C GLN A 83 6.12 -13.78 11.92
N ALA A 84 5.02 -13.16 12.33
CA ALA A 84 4.24 -13.51 13.50
C ALA A 84 2.78 -13.76 13.12
N ILE A 85 2.09 -14.49 13.99
CA ILE A 85 0.64 -14.68 13.89
C ILE A 85 0.02 -13.91 15.04
N TYR A 86 -0.83 -12.93 14.71
CA TYR A 86 -1.56 -12.15 15.69
C TYR A 86 -2.97 -12.69 15.84
N VAL A 87 -3.40 -12.93 17.07
CA VAL A 87 -4.73 -13.46 17.41
C VAL A 87 -5.44 -12.48 18.32
N TYR A 88 -6.65 -12.09 17.90
CA TYR A 88 -7.52 -11.16 18.59
C TYR A 88 -8.90 -11.77 18.79
N ASP A 89 -9.66 -11.20 19.72
CA ASP A 89 -11.08 -11.48 19.83
C ASP A 89 -11.85 -10.87 18.65
N ALA A 90 -12.95 -11.50 18.21
CA ALA A 90 -13.81 -10.90 17.18
C ALA A 90 -14.36 -9.51 17.59
N SER A 91 -14.55 -9.28 18.89
CA SER A 91 -15.00 -7.98 19.44
C SER A 91 -13.93 -6.89 19.32
N GLU A 92 -12.67 -7.24 19.04
CA GLU A 92 -11.57 -6.29 18.84
C GLU A 92 -11.42 -5.86 17.38
N THR A 93 -12.34 -6.29 16.50
CA THR A 93 -12.34 -5.82 15.11
C THR A 93 -12.42 -4.31 15.07
N ARG A 94 -11.49 -3.68 14.33
CA ARG A 94 -11.48 -2.24 14.09
C ARG A 94 -11.73 -1.95 12.63
N SER A 95 -12.31 -0.78 12.39
CA SER A 95 -12.51 -0.21 11.07
C SER A 95 -11.92 1.18 11.02
N SER A 96 -11.22 1.49 9.95
CA SER A 96 -10.70 2.83 9.68
C SER A 96 -11.00 3.24 8.25
N ILE A 97 -11.27 4.52 8.08
CA ILE A 97 -11.36 5.16 6.77
C ILE A 97 -10.06 5.93 6.57
N VAL A 98 -9.42 5.72 5.43
CA VAL A 98 -8.15 6.36 5.07
C VAL A 98 -8.31 7.02 3.71
N SER A 99 -7.90 8.28 3.63
CA SER A 99 -7.83 9.05 2.39
C SER A 99 -6.38 9.17 1.93
N LEU A 100 -6.09 8.69 0.72
CA LEU A 100 -4.84 8.91 0.00
C LEU A 100 -5.00 10.18 -0.86
N ARG A 101 -4.00 11.06 -0.85
CA ARG A 101 -4.01 12.31 -1.62
C ARG A 101 -3.18 12.19 -2.89
N ASN A 102 -2.02 11.56 -2.79
CA ASN A 102 -1.03 11.49 -3.86
C ASN A 102 -0.93 10.12 -4.53
N VAL A 103 -1.59 9.09 -3.98
CA VAL A 103 -1.53 7.72 -4.50
C VAL A 103 -2.92 7.20 -4.82
N SER A 104 -3.08 6.55 -5.97
CA SER A 104 -4.30 5.81 -6.31
C SER A 104 -4.47 4.54 -5.45
N LEU A 105 -5.72 4.18 -5.17
CA LEU A 105 -6.06 2.95 -4.44
C LEU A 105 -5.49 1.69 -5.11
N GLN A 106 -5.43 1.68 -6.45
CA GLN A 106 -4.89 0.55 -7.21
C GLN A 106 -3.39 0.36 -6.94
N ALA A 107 -2.59 1.44 -7.02
CA ALA A 107 -1.16 1.37 -6.72
C ALA A 107 -0.89 0.93 -5.27
N PHE A 108 -1.72 1.37 -4.33
CA PHE A 108 -1.65 0.92 -2.93
C PHE A 108 -1.99 -0.57 -2.76
N ASN A 109 -3.03 -1.06 -3.43
CA ASN A 109 -3.38 -2.47 -3.42
C ASN A 109 -2.26 -3.35 -4.05
N ASP A 110 -1.66 -2.90 -5.16
CA ASP A 110 -0.50 -3.55 -5.77
C ASP A 110 0.70 -3.59 -4.81
N PHE A 111 0.95 -2.51 -4.07
CA PHE A 111 2.00 -2.47 -3.06
C PHE A 111 1.76 -3.48 -1.93
N LEU A 112 0.54 -3.56 -1.41
CA LEU A 112 0.19 -4.53 -0.35
C LEU A 112 0.32 -5.98 -0.84
N ARG A 113 -0.01 -6.25 -2.11
CA ARG A 113 0.17 -7.59 -2.71
C ARG A 113 1.63 -7.94 -2.88
N LYS A 114 2.44 -7.02 -3.40
CA LYS A 114 3.89 -7.24 -3.61
C LYS A 114 4.66 -7.42 -2.30
N SER A 115 4.24 -6.72 -1.25
CA SER A 115 4.86 -6.82 0.08
C SER A 115 4.40 -8.05 0.87
N GLY A 116 3.36 -8.76 0.41
CA GLY A 116 2.79 -9.91 1.12
C GLY A 116 1.91 -9.53 2.31
N LEU A 117 1.61 -8.25 2.50
CA LEU A 117 0.77 -7.73 3.59
C LEU A 117 -0.73 -7.87 3.27
N TYR A 118 -1.08 -8.04 1.99
CA TYR A 118 -2.46 -8.19 1.55
C TYR A 118 -3.05 -9.55 1.95
N ASP A 119 -4.12 -9.50 2.75
CA ASP A 119 -4.92 -10.67 3.08
C ASP A 119 -6.29 -10.60 2.39
N LYS A 120 -6.66 -11.67 1.68
CA LYS A 120 -7.95 -11.78 0.98
C LYS A 120 -9.15 -11.74 1.95
N ARG A 121 -8.95 -12.10 3.22
CA ARG A 121 -9.99 -12.11 4.26
C ARG A 121 -10.41 -10.69 4.67
N TYR A 122 -9.53 -9.71 4.49
CA TYR A 122 -9.75 -8.31 4.87
C TYR A 122 -9.58 -7.40 3.65
N PRO A 123 -10.52 -7.45 2.68
CA PRO A 123 -10.42 -6.66 1.46
C PRO A 123 -10.57 -5.17 1.76
N LEU A 124 -9.76 -4.36 1.07
CA LEU A 124 -9.89 -2.91 1.05
C LEU A 124 -11.09 -2.55 0.19
N ARG A 125 -12.08 -1.87 0.75
CA ARG A 125 -13.24 -1.39 0.00
C ARG A 125 -13.10 0.10 -0.19
N GLY A 126 -13.01 0.58 -1.42
CA GLY A 126 -12.86 2.00 -1.67
C GLY A 126 -13.25 2.38 -3.06
N ASP A 127 -13.41 3.68 -3.25
CA ASP A 127 -13.62 4.25 -4.56
C ASP A 127 -12.26 4.68 -5.13
N GLY A 128 -11.89 4.09 -6.28
CA GLY A 128 -10.61 4.35 -6.93
C GLY A 128 -10.44 5.79 -7.42
N ARG A 129 -11.53 6.55 -7.55
CA ARG A 129 -11.54 7.93 -8.04
C ARG A 129 -11.41 8.96 -6.91
N SER A 130 -11.93 8.63 -5.73
CA SER A 130 -11.97 9.51 -4.56
C SER A 130 -10.72 9.39 -3.67
N GLY A 131 -9.80 8.46 -3.98
CA GLY A 131 -8.61 8.20 -3.19
C GLY A 131 -8.90 7.70 -1.76
N THR A 132 -10.17 7.42 -1.44
CA THR A 132 -10.62 7.05 -0.10
C THR A 132 -10.97 5.59 -0.06
N PHE A 133 -10.46 4.89 0.95
CA PHE A 133 -10.77 3.49 1.19
C PHE A 133 -11.12 3.23 2.65
N TYR A 134 -11.97 2.23 2.81
CA TYR A 134 -12.41 1.64 4.04
C TYR A 134 -11.67 0.32 4.24
N VAL A 135 -11.07 0.16 5.41
CA VAL A 135 -10.42 -1.07 5.85
C VAL A 135 -11.04 -1.53 7.16
N SER A 136 -11.31 -2.83 7.26
CA SER A 136 -11.83 -3.46 8.48
C SER A 136 -11.12 -4.77 8.74
N GLY A 137 -10.67 -4.98 9.96
CA GLY A 137 -9.98 -6.20 10.35
C GLY A 137 -9.37 -6.12 11.74
N PRO A 138 -8.38 -7.00 12.01
CA PRO A 138 -7.63 -6.99 13.25
C PRO A 138 -6.94 -5.64 13.47
N PRO A 139 -6.85 -5.13 14.72
CA PRO A 139 -6.24 -3.82 15.01
C PRO A 139 -4.86 -3.65 14.38
N VAL A 140 -3.99 -4.67 14.50
CA VAL A 140 -2.64 -4.65 13.91
C VAL A 140 -2.65 -4.46 12.40
N PHE A 141 -3.60 -5.07 11.70
CA PHE A 141 -3.71 -4.96 10.24
C PHE A 141 -4.17 -3.56 9.84
N VAL A 142 -5.17 -3.02 10.55
CA VAL A 142 -5.67 -1.66 10.30
C VAL A 142 -4.56 -0.64 10.55
N ASP A 143 -3.83 -0.75 11.66
CA ASP A 143 -2.72 0.15 11.99
C ASP A 143 -1.59 0.05 10.96
N LEU A 144 -1.25 -1.16 10.51
CA LEU A 144 -0.24 -1.38 9.46
C LEU A 144 -0.65 -0.72 8.15
N VAL A 145 -1.90 -0.89 7.72
CA VAL A 145 -2.44 -0.31 6.49
C VAL A 145 -2.46 1.22 6.56
N VAL A 146 -2.89 1.79 7.68
CA VAL A 146 -2.91 3.26 7.90
C VAL A 146 -1.50 3.84 7.84
N ASN A 147 -0.54 3.19 8.50
CA ASN A 147 0.86 3.63 8.51
C ASN A 147 1.49 3.51 7.12
N ALA A 148 1.28 2.38 6.42
CA ALA A 148 1.78 2.17 5.07
C ALA A 148 1.20 3.21 4.08
N ALA A 149 -0.11 3.46 4.16
CA ALA A 149 -0.77 4.48 3.34
C ALA A 149 -0.16 5.87 3.59
N SER A 150 0.01 6.25 4.86
CA SER A 150 0.58 7.55 5.24
C SER A 150 2.02 7.73 4.78
N MET A 151 2.84 6.66 4.85
CA MET A 151 4.22 6.70 4.37
C MET A 151 4.29 6.87 2.85
N MET A 152 3.45 6.14 2.12
CA MET A 152 3.44 6.19 0.66
C MET A 152 2.88 7.52 0.12
N ASP A 153 1.91 8.10 0.82
CA ASP A 153 1.37 9.43 0.52
C ASP A 153 2.44 10.51 0.72
N LYS A 154 3.17 10.48 1.85
CA LYS A 154 4.26 11.43 2.16
C LYS A 154 5.46 11.33 1.23
N GLN A 155 5.86 10.13 0.83
CA GLN A 155 6.97 9.97 -0.11
C GLN A 155 6.66 10.59 -1.48
N SER A 156 5.38 10.63 -1.84
CA SER A 156 4.90 11.25 -3.07
C SER A 156 4.74 12.77 -2.94
N ASP A 157 4.60 13.30 -1.73
CA ASP A 157 4.48 14.74 -1.42
C ASP A 157 5.76 15.51 -1.77
N GLY A 158 6.94 14.89 -1.64
CA GLY A 158 8.23 15.49 -2.05
C GLY A 158 8.37 15.75 -3.56
N LEU A 159 7.47 15.21 -4.39
CA LEU A 159 7.39 15.48 -5.83
C LEU A 159 6.28 16.48 -6.18
N GLU A 160 5.41 16.82 -5.23
CA GLU A 160 4.25 17.68 -5.44
C GLU A 160 4.17 18.77 -4.37
N LEU A 161 5.01 19.81 -4.49
CA LEU A 161 4.78 21.12 -3.83
C LEU A 161 3.52 21.85 -4.37
N GLY A 162 2.42 21.12 -4.60
CA GLY A 162 1.09 21.65 -4.82
C GLY A 162 0.77 21.97 -6.29
N ARG A 163 0.59 20.96 -7.15
CA ARG A 163 0.11 21.10 -8.55
C ARG A 163 0.83 22.10 -9.46
N GLN A 164 1.79 22.87 -8.95
CA GLN A 164 2.65 23.79 -9.67
C GLN A 164 4.01 23.14 -9.73
N LYS A 165 4.34 22.66 -10.94
CA LYS A 165 5.68 22.17 -11.24
C LYS A 165 6.60 23.37 -11.27
N ILE A 166 7.51 23.48 -10.31
CA ILE A 166 8.54 24.51 -10.30
C ILE A 166 9.58 24.14 -11.35
N GLY A 167 9.67 24.92 -12.42
CA GLY A 167 10.72 24.79 -13.45
C GLY A 167 11.70 25.96 -13.36
N VAL A 168 13.00 25.67 -13.34
CA VAL A 168 14.05 26.71 -13.39
C VAL A 168 14.59 26.79 -14.81
N ILE A 169 14.43 27.94 -15.46
CA ILE A 169 14.91 28.19 -16.83
C ILE A 169 16.05 29.20 -16.76
N ARG A 170 17.26 28.78 -17.16
CA ARG A 170 18.42 29.66 -17.25
C ARG A 170 18.43 30.40 -18.59
N LEU A 171 18.47 31.72 -18.54
CA LEU A 171 18.59 32.56 -19.74
C LEU A 171 20.06 32.73 -20.14
N GLY A 172 20.37 32.56 -21.43
CA GLY A 172 21.72 32.72 -21.98
C GLY A 172 21.96 34.06 -22.69
N ASN A 173 20.90 34.66 -23.23
CA ASN A 173 21.02 35.79 -24.17
C ASN A 173 20.33 37.07 -23.69
N THR A 174 19.45 36.98 -22.69
CA THR A 174 18.63 38.09 -22.22
C THR A 174 18.59 38.16 -20.70
N PHE A 175 18.17 39.32 -20.17
CA PHE A 175 18.09 39.58 -18.74
C PHE A 175 16.68 39.28 -18.20
N VAL A 176 16.63 38.82 -16.95
CA VAL A 176 15.35 38.51 -16.26
C VAL A 176 14.67 39.81 -15.79
N GLY A 177 15.44 40.70 -15.14
CA GLY A 177 14.93 41.96 -14.57
C GLY A 177 14.95 43.14 -15.53
N ASP A 178 14.15 44.15 -15.21
CA ASP A 178 14.04 45.40 -15.97
C ASP A 178 15.34 46.21 -15.91
N ARG A 179 15.69 46.85 -17.01
CA ARG A 179 16.85 47.75 -17.09
C ARG A 179 16.40 49.18 -17.34
N THR A 180 16.88 50.09 -16.51
CA THR A 180 16.64 51.52 -16.69
C THR A 180 17.88 52.15 -17.31
N TYR A 181 17.69 52.85 -18.42
CA TYR A 181 18.72 53.64 -19.06
C TYR A 181 18.36 55.11 -18.95
N ASP A 182 19.30 55.91 -18.45
CA ASP A 182 19.17 57.36 -18.37
C ASP A 182 19.84 57.94 -19.62
N LEU A 183 19.03 58.35 -20.61
CA LEU A 183 19.50 59.02 -21.82
C LEU A 183 19.22 60.51 -21.70
N ARG A 184 20.25 61.26 -21.30
CA ARG A 184 20.17 62.72 -21.11
C ARG A 184 19.06 63.09 -20.11
N ASP A 185 17.95 63.63 -20.60
CA ASP A 185 16.78 64.04 -19.82
C ASP A 185 15.61 63.04 -19.91
N GLN A 186 15.81 61.88 -20.55
CA GLN A 186 14.80 60.82 -20.65
C GLN A 186 15.27 59.52 -20.03
N LYS A 187 14.53 59.11 -19.01
CA LYS A 187 14.66 57.80 -18.35
C LYS A 187 13.85 56.76 -19.12
N ILE A 188 14.52 55.87 -19.84
CA ILE A 188 13.92 54.80 -20.64
C ILE A 188 14.05 53.48 -19.89
N VAL A 189 12.92 52.83 -19.60
CA VAL A 189 12.89 51.51 -18.96
C VAL A 189 12.66 50.44 -20.01
N ILE A 190 13.62 49.51 -20.13
CA ILE A 190 13.53 48.32 -20.97
C ILE A 190 13.01 47.17 -20.09
N PRO A 191 11.80 46.65 -20.34
CA PRO A 191 11.26 45.54 -19.56
C PRO A 191 12.09 44.26 -19.78
N GLY A 192 12.36 43.55 -18.71
CA GLY A 192 12.99 42.24 -18.71
C GLY A 192 12.02 41.12 -19.11
N MET A 193 12.55 39.91 -19.26
CA MET A 193 11.73 38.75 -19.66
C MET A 193 10.64 38.43 -18.63
N ALA A 194 10.89 38.64 -17.33
CA ALA A 194 9.89 38.38 -16.29
C ALA A 194 8.65 39.27 -16.48
N THR A 195 8.88 40.57 -16.66
CA THR A 195 7.82 41.57 -16.85
C THR A 195 7.03 41.35 -18.13
N VAL A 196 7.69 40.91 -19.21
CA VAL A 196 7.00 40.58 -20.47
C VAL A 196 6.13 39.33 -20.32
N ILE A 197 6.64 38.27 -19.71
CA ILE A 197 5.89 37.03 -19.50
C ILE A 197 4.72 37.26 -18.55
N GLU A 198 4.91 38.03 -17.48
CA GLU A 198 3.85 38.40 -16.53
C GLU A 198 2.73 39.17 -17.23
N LYS A 199 3.07 40.17 -18.06
CA LYS A 199 2.09 40.92 -18.84
C LYS A 199 1.33 40.07 -19.86
N LEU A 200 1.98 39.04 -20.42
CA LEU A 200 1.31 38.09 -21.31
C LEU A 200 0.36 37.16 -20.55
N LEU A 201 0.73 36.74 -19.34
CA LEU A 201 -0.07 35.82 -18.51
C LEU A 201 -1.25 36.49 -17.80
N ASP A 202 -1.18 37.79 -17.50
CA ASP A 202 -2.22 38.52 -16.76
C ASP A 202 -3.59 38.51 -17.48
N GLY A 203 -3.57 38.42 -18.81
CA GLY A 203 -4.76 38.27 -19.66
C GLY A 203 -5.31 36.83 -19.76
N GLU A 204 -4.53 35.81 -19.38
CA GLU A 204 -4.90 34.40 -19.43
C GLU A 204 -5.40 33.90 -18.07
N ARG A 205 -6.44 34.55 -17.53
CA ARG A 205 -7.19 34.02 -16.37
C ARG A 205 -8.04 32.81 -16.77
N LYS A 206 -7.40 31.76 -17.29
CA LYS A 206 -7.99 30.43 -17.33
C LYS A 206 -7.55 29.75 -16.04
N PRO A 207 -8.45 29.51 -15.08
CA PRO A 207 -8.09 28.69 -13.93
C PRO A 207 -7.60 27.35 -14.49
N VAL A 208 -6.49 26.85 -13.94
CA VAL A 208 -6.03 25.48 -14.16
C VAL A 208 -6.99 24.53 -13.44
N ALA A 209 -8.26 24.55 -13.87
CA ALA A 209 -9.28 23.59 -13.51
C ALA A 209 -8.97 22.33 -14.32
N GLY A 210 -8.78 21.23 -13.59
CA GLY A 210 -8.24 19.96 -14.05
C GLY A 210 -8.61 19.61 -15.49
N LEU A 211 -7.58 19.56 -16.34
CA LEU A 211 -7.58 18.70 -17.51
C LEU A 211 -7.63 17.25 -16.99
N ALA A 212 -8.84 16.77 -16.71
CA ALA A 212 -9.12 15.35 -16.85
C ALA A 212 -8.76 14.98 -18.30
N PRO A 213 -7.98 13.92 -18.54
CA PRO A 213 -7.71 13.49 -19.90
C PRO A 213 -9.05 13.19 -20.58
N PRO A 214 -9.33 13.75 -21.78
CA PRO A 214 -10.50 13.33 -22.53
C PRO A 214 -10.39 11.83 -22.77
N ALA A 215 -11.44 11.11 -22.38
CA ALA A 215 -11.61 9.72 -22.75
C ALA A 215 -11.41 9.60 -24.26
N ALA A 216 -10.60 8.63 -24.69
CA ALA A 216 -10.44 8.30 -26.09
C ALA A 216 -11.80 7.82 -26.63
N GLU A 217 -12.57 8.75 -27.21
CA GLU A 217 -13.71 8.40 -28.04
C GLU A 217 -13.17 7.76 -29.32
N LYS A 218 -13.35 6.45 -29.38
CA LYS A 218 -13.08 5.61 -30.54
C LYS A 218 -13.98 6.11 -31.68
N ARG A 219 -13.41 6.90 -32.60
CA ARG A 219 -14.06 7.29 -33.85
C ARG A 219 -14.06 6.08 -34.78
N ASP A 220 -15.14 5.30 -34.75
CA ASP A 220 -15.39 4.14 -35.62
C ASP A 220 -15.89 4.54 -37.04
N ASP A 221 -15.79 5.82 -37.45
CA ASP A 221 -16.35 6.34 -38.71
C ASP A 221 -15.29 6.74 -39.75
N ILE A 222 -14.23 5.93 -39.91
CA ILE A 222 -13.39 6.03 -41.11
C ILE A 222 -13.67 4.79 -41.96
N PRO A 223 -14.46 4.90 -43.05
CA PRO A 223 -14.67 3.78 -43.95
C PRO A 223 -13.35 3.34 -44.58
N ALA A 224 -13.10 2.03 -44.58
CA ALA A 224 -11.91 1.43 -45.16
C ALA A 224 -11.76 1.82 -46.63
N MET A 225 -10.56 2.22 -47.01
CA MET A 225 -10.18 2.62 -48.36
C MET A 225 -10.39 1.43 -49.31
N PRO A 226 -11.00 1.62 -50.50
CA PRO A 226 -11.25 0.53 -51.44
C PRO A 226 -9.94 0.00 -52.04
N ASP A 227 -9.90 -1.32 -52.22
CA ASP A 227 -8.78 -2.09 -52.76
C ASP A 227 -8.57 -1.77 -54.26
N PHE A 228 -7.44 -1.15 -54.60
CA PHE A 228 -7.07 -0.88 -55.99
C PHE A 228 -6.35 -2.10 -56.57
N LYS A 229 -7.03 -2.79 -57.51
CA LYS A 229 -6.44 -3.88 -58.31
C LYS A 229 -5.24 -3.38 -59.13
N GLU A 230 -4.09 -3.99 -58.88
CA GLU A 230 -2.86 -3.88 -59.67
C GLU A 230 -3.12 -4.18 -61.16
N GLY A 231 -3.23 -3.12 -61.96
CA GLY A 231 -3.47 -3.16 -63.40
C GLY A 231 -2.16 -3.20 -64.18
N ARG A 232 -1.96 -4.33 -64.87
CA ARG A 232 -0.94 -4.63 -65.89
C ARG A 232 -0.43 -3.43 -66.72
N GLY A 233 0.90 -3.43 -66.92
CA GLY A 233 1.49 -3.24 -68.26
C GLY A 233 2.30 -1.95 -68.47
N CYS A 234 3.62 -2.04 -68.30
CA CYS A 234 4.57 -1.13 -68.94
C CYS A 234 5.13 -1.82 -70.20
N PRO A 235 4.91 -1.31 -71.42
CA PRO A 235 5.55 -1.85 -72.62
C PRO A 235 6.97 -1.30 -72.79
N THR A 236 7.90 -2.21 -73.06
CA THR A 236 9.26 -1.94 -73.55
C THR A 236 9.21 -1.34 -74.96
N ARG A 237 10.02 -0.32 -75.22
CA ARG A 237 10.24 0.25 -76.56
C ARG A 237 11.71 0.07 -76.96
N PRO A 238 12.03 -0.61 -78.07
CA PRO A 238 13.37 -0.62 -78.62
C PRO A 238 13.53 0.43 -79.73
N ALA A 239 14.67 1.12 -79.70
CA ALA A 239 15.48 1.54 -80.85
C ALA A 239 16.82 2.06 -80.29
#